data_AF-A0A1F8WXW8-F1
#
_entry.id   AF-A0A1F8WXW8-F1
#
_cell.length_a   1.000
_cell.length_b   1.000
_cell.length_c   1.000
_cell.angle_alpha   90.00
_cell.angle_beta   90.00
_cell.angle_gamma   90.00
#
_symmetry.space_group_name_H-M   'P 1'
#
loop_
_entity.id
_entity.type
_entity.pdbx_description
1 polymer ?
#
loop_
_entity_poly.entity_id
_entity_poly.type
_entity_poly.pdbx_seq_one_letter_code
_entity_poly.pdbx_strand_id
1 'polypeptide(L)'
;MISIDYTLLIQIIGFFILLVVLNQFLYKPVQRILKEREEKIEGSIKKAAQTDKEIAEGIVAYGKKLKEAAVKGNEERARIRQEGIEKEKDTLEAARAEAFKELTGIRNEIEASKKSALAGLGTEAKALARDIAGKVLERSVVGFLIIGLLIPSLAFASSEGGHGDSGMTWKIINFVILAVGVYLVWTKAISGLLTRRGSEIKNAIEEAQKAKDAADRNAAEYREKISVLDSKVAEIHNELKLEGEAEKTRIIAESAKSAEALKAQAKVVAEQEIKKARIEIREEAARLAVQLAEDILKKELSPADQERLVKGYLNNLRLN
;
A
#
# COMPACT_ATOMS: atom_id res chain seq x y z
N MET A 1 73.48 -63.83 -40.56
CA MET A 1 72.81 -63.85 -39.24
C MET A 1 73.03 -62.50 -38.59
N ILE A 2 72.06 -61.94 -37.86
CA ILE A 2 72.29 -60.72 -37.09
C ILE A 2 73.05 -61.13 -35.83
N SER A 3 74.30 -60.68 -35.68
CA SER A 3 75.00 -60.73 -34.40
C SER A 3 74.22 -59.88 -33.41
N ILE A 4 73.73 -60.47 -32.31
CA ILE A 4 73.17 -59.70 -31.21
C ILE A 4 74.37 -59.16 -30.42
N ASP A 5 74.97 -58.11 -30.95
CA ASP A 5 76.14 -57.48 -30.35
C ASP A 5 75.79 -56.98 -28.95
N TYR A 6 76.74 -57.16 -28.02
CA TYR A 6 76.58 -56.74 -26.63
C TYR A 6 76.22 -55.24 -26.51
N THR A 7 76.69 -54.41 -27.46
CA THR A 7 76.32 -53.00 -27.63
C THR A 7 74.82 -52.79 -27.85
N LEU A 8 74.17 -53.62 -28.68
CA LEU A 8 72.73 -53.56 -28.95
C LEU A 8 71.93 -54.07 -27.75
N LEU A 9 72.43 -55.10 -27.06
CA LEU A 9 71.83 -55.57 -25.79
C LEU A 9 71.89 -54.47 -24.72
N ILE A 10 73.03 -53.77 -24.60
CA ILE A 10 73.21 -52.61 -23.71
C ILE A 10 72.27 -51.46 -24.12
N GLN A 11 72.10 -51.17 -25.41
CA GLN A 11 71.16 -50.15 -25.88
C GLN A 11 69.71 -50.51 -25.52
N ILE A 12 69.31 -51.78 -25.64
CA ILE A 12 67.97 -52.25 -25.23
C ILE A 12 67.79 -52.18 -23.71
N ILE A 13 68.76 -52.64 -22.92
CA ILE A 13 68.71 -52.56 -21.44
C ILE A 13 68.67 -51.09 -20.99
N GLY A 14 69.51 -50.24 -21.58
CA GLY A 14 69.50 -48.79 -21.35
C GLY A 14 68.19 -48.12 -21.74
N PHE A 15 67.57 -48.56 -22.84
CA PHE A 15 66.23 -48.09 -23.27
C PHE A 15 65.12 -48.53 -22.31
N PHE A 16 65.15 -49.77 -21.80
CA PHE A 16 64.20 -50.23 -20.79
C PHE A 16 64.39 -49.54 -19.43
N ILE A 17 65.63 -49.33 -18.98
CA ILE A 17 65.93 -48.54 -17.77
C ILE A 17 65.45 -47.09 -17.97
N LEU A 18 65.71 -46.49 -19.13
CA LEU A 18 65.22 -45.16 -19.48
C LEU A 18 63.69 -45.11 -19.47
N LEU A 19 62.99 -46.11 -20.02
CA LEU A 19 61.52 -46.20 -19.97
C LEU A 19 60.99 -46.33 -18.53
N VAL A 20 61.61 -47.14 -17.68
CA VAL A 20 61.21 -47.29 -16.27
C VAL A 20 61.42 -45.98 -15.51
N VAL A 21 62.56 -45.31 -15.69
CA VAL A 21 62.83 -43.99 -15.12
C VAL A 21 61.83 -42.95 -15.64
N LEU A 22 61.56 -42.90 -16.94
CA LEU A 22 60.61 -41.96 -17.56
C LEU A 22 59.17 -42.21 -17.08
N ASN A 23 58.75 -43.46 -16.92
CA ASN A 23 57.45 -43.83 -16.38
C ASN A 23 57.30 -43.41 -14.90
N GLN A 24 58.29 -43.76 -14.07
CA GLN A 24 58.28 -43.45 -12.65
C GLN A 24 58.40 -41.94 -12.37
N PHE A 25 59.20 -41.21 -13.16
CA PHE A 25 59.55 -39.81 -12.90
C PHE A 25 58.73 -38.78 -13.69
N LEU A 26 58.26 -39.08 -14.91
CA LEU A 26 57.37 -38.18 -15.68
C LEU A 26 55.91 -38.65 -15.66
N TYR A 27 55.64 -39.91 -16.02
CA TYR A 27 54.26 -40.34 -16.29
C TYR A 27 53.38 -40.30 -15.04
N LYS A 28 53.80 -40.94 -13.94
CA LYS A 28 53.03 -40.95 -12.68
C LYS A 28 52.81 -39.55 -12.06
N PRO A 29 53.82 -38.66 -11.94
CA PRO A 29 53.58 -37.32 -11.40
C PRO A 29 52.67 -36.46 -12.28
N VAL A 30 52.82 -36.53 -13.61
CA VAL A 30 51.96 -35.80 -14.55
C VAL A 30 50.50 -36.25 -14.44
N GLN A 31 50.23 -37.56 -14.38
CA GLN A 31 48.87 -38.08 -14.17
C GLN A 31 48.24 -37.58 -12.87
N ARG A 32 49.00 -37.56 -11.76
CA ARG A 32 48.50 -37.07 -10.47
C ARG A 32 48.12 -35.58 -10.52
N ILE A 33 48.97 -34.75 -11.11
CA ILE A 33 48.76 -33.29 -11.24
C ILE A 33 47.67 -32.96 -12.27
N LEU A 34 47.37 -33.85 -13.21
CA LEU A 34 46.20 -33.73 -14.09
C LEU A 34 44.90 -34.05 -13.33
N LYS A 35 44.83 -35.22 -12.67
CA LYS A 35 43.62 -35.64 -11.93
C LYS A 35 43.25 -34.68 -10.78
N GLU A 36 44.23 -34.19 -10.03
CA GLU A 36 43.99 -33.23 -8.96
C GLU A 36 43.50 -31.86 -9.50
N ARG A 37 43.88 -31.49 -10.73
CA ARG A 37 43.32 -30.30 -11.40
C ARG A 37 41.93 -30.55 -11.95
N GLU A 38 41.68 -31.72 -12.55
CA GLU A 38 40.37 -32.13 -13.02
C GLU A 38 39.34 -32.09 -11.88
N GLU A 39 39.66 -32.70 -10.73
CA GLU A 39 38.83 -32.66 -9.52
C GLU A 39 38.62 -31.24 -8.95
N LYS A 40 39.67 -30.39 -8.95
CA LYS A 40 39.56 -29.01 -8.44
C LYS A 40 38.81 -28.07 -9.37
N ILE A 41 38.96 -28.22 -10.68
CA ILE A 41 38.28 -27.41 -11.71
C ILE A 41 36.82 -27.86 -11.85
N GLU A 42 36.55 -29.15 -11.92
CA GLU A 42 35.17 -29.66 -11.95
C GLU A 42 34.44 -29.34 -10.63
N GLY A 43 35.13 -29.44 -9.49
CA GLY A 43 34.59 -29.07 -8.18
C GLY A 43 34.30 -27.58 -8.03
N SER A 44 35.16 -26.69 -8.54
CA SER A 44 34.91 -25.24 -8.50
C SER A 44 33.78 -24.83 -9.45
N ILE A 45 33.72 -25.40 -10.66
CA ILE A 45 32.63 -25.18 -11.62
C ILE A 45 31.29 -25.66 -11.04
N LYS A 46 31.26 -26.86 -10.43
CA LYS A 46 30.06 -27.38 -9.76
C LYS A 46 29.63 -26.48 -8.59
N LYS A 47 30.56 -25.99 -7.77
CA LYS A 47 30.23 -25.06 -6.67
C LYS A 47 29.69 -23.72 -7.20
N ALA A 48 30.29 -23.17 -8.25
CA ALA A 48 29.81 -21.94 -8.88
C ALA A 48 28.38 -22.11 -9.43
N ALA A 49 28.14 -23.13 -10.27
CA ALA A 49 26.82 -23.41 -10.84
C ALA A 49 25.75 -23.69 -9.77
N GLN A 50 26.11 -24.37 -8.67
CA GLN A 50 25.22 -24.57 -7.52
C GLN A 50 24.90 -23.24 -6.81
N THR A 51 25.89 -22.37 -6.63
CA THR A 51 25.73 -21.05 -5.99
C THR A 51 24.87 -20.12 -6.86
N ASP A 52 25.11 -20.07 -8.16
CA ASP A 52 24.33 -19.29 -9.12
C ASP A 52 22.87 -19.77 -9.17
N LYS A 53 22.65 -21.09 -9.09
CA LYS A 53 21.31 -21.69 -8.98
C LYS A 53 20.61 -21.28 -7.69
N GLU A 54 21.29 -21.36 -6.53
CA GLU A 54 20.73 -20.94 -5.23
C GLU A 54 20.35 -19.45 -5.22
N ILE A 55 21.15 -18.60 -5.88
CA ILE A 55 20.83 -17.17 -6.06
C ILE A 55 19.59 -17.00 -6.95
N ALA A 56 19.51 -17.70 -8.08
CA ALA A 56 18.37 -17.61 -9.00
C ALA A 56 17.06 -18.10 -8.35
N GLU A 57 17.10 -19.25 -7.67
CA GLU A 57 15.96 -19.78 -6.90
C GLU A 57 15.57 -18.82 -5.75
N GLY A 58 16.55 -18.24 -5.06
CA GLY A 58 16.35 -17.21 -4.04
C GLY A 58 15.64 -15.96 -4.56
N ILE A 59 16.06 -15.43 -5.71
CA ILE A 59 15.44 -14.25 -6.35
C ILE A 59 13.99 -14.55 -6.76
N VAL A 60 13.71 -15.73 -7.34
CA VAL A 60 12.34 -16.13 -7.74
C VAL A 60 11.44 -16.34 -6.51
N ALA A 61 11.93 -17.04 -5.49
CA ALA A 61 11.21 -17.25 -4.23
C ALA A 61 10.95 -15.92 -3.50
N TYR A 62 11.90 -14.99 -3.53
CA TYR A 62 11.73 -13.66 -2.98
C TYR A 62 10.72 -12.80 -3.78
N GLY A 63 10.74 -12.85 -5.12
CA GLY A 63 9.72 -12.20 -5.94
C GLY A 63 8.30 -12.71 -5.63
N LYS A 64 8.17 -13.99 -5.29
CA LYS A 64 6.93 -14.59 -4.78
C LYS A 64 6.57 -14.08 -3.38
N LYS A 65 7.53 -13.99 -2.43
CA LYS A 65 7.33 -13.34 -1.12
C LYS A 65 6.78 -11.92 -1.26
N LEU A 66 7.38 -11.08 -2.11
CA LEU A 66 6.91 -9.70 -2.35
C LEU A 66 5.46 -9.66 -2.81
N LYS A 67 5.10 -10.49 -3.79
CA LYS A 67 3.73 -10.53 -4.31
C LYS A 67 2.75 -11.00 -3.24
N GLU A 68 3.10 -12.00 -2.44
CA GLU A 68 2.27 -12.47 -1.32
C GLU A 68 2.13 -11.43 -0.20
N ALA A 69 3.19 -10.70 0.13
CA ALA A 69 3.14 -9.63 1.13
C ALA A 69 2.33 -8.43 0.66
N ALA A 70 2.45 -8.04 -0.61
CA ALA A 70 1.64 -6.99 -1.22
C ALA A 70 0.15 -7.38 -1.29
N VAL A 71 -0.17 -8.64 -1.57
CA VAL A 71 -1.55 -9.16 -1.51
C VAL A 71 -2.07 -9.11 -0.06
N LYS A 72 -1.37 -9.73 0.89
CA LYS A 72 -1.76 -9.76 2.31
C LYS A 72 -1.91 -8.37 2.91
N GLY A 73 -0.99 -7.45 2.60
CA GLY A 73 -1.06 -6.06 3.05
C GLY A 73 -2.26 -5.30 2.47
N ASN A 74 -2.65 -5.58 1.21
CA ASN A 74 -3.86 -5.00 0.63
C ASN A 74 -5.15 -5.67 1.14
N GLU A 75 -5.14 -6.95 1.46
CA GLU A 75 -6.25 -7.66 2.13
C GLU A 75 -6.46 -7.11 3.56
N GLU A 76 -5.38 -6.93 4.33
CA GLU A 76 -5.36 -6.31 5.66
C GLU A 76 -5.91 -4.87 5.59
N ARG A 77 -5.35 -4.05 4.70
CA ARG A 77 -5.80 -2.66 4.42
C ARG A 77 -7.26 -2.60 3.99
N ALA A 78 -7.75 -3.56 3.20
CA ALA A 78 -9.15 -3.66 2.80
C ALA A 78 -10.06 -4.02 3.98
N ARG A 79 -9.66 -4.96 4.86
CA ARG A 79 -10.40 -5.27 6.09
C ARG A 79 -10.46 -4.06 7.02
N ILE A 80 -9.32 -3.40 7.26
CA ILE A 80 -9.25 -2.20 8.10
C ILE A 80 -10.13 -1.07 7.52
N ARG A 81 -10.17 -0.88 6.19
CA ARG A 81 -11.12 0.04 5.54
C ARG A 81 -12.58 -0.38 5.77
N GLN A 82 -12.90 -1.67 5.63
CA GLN A 82 -14.26 -2.18 5.84
C GLN A 82 -14.74 -1.98 7.29
N GLU A 83 -13.87 -2.22 8.27
CA GLU A 83 -14.10 -1.88 9.70
C GLU A 83 -14.28 -0.37 9.94
N GLY A 84 -13.83 0.49 9.01
CA GLY A 84 -14.10 1.93 9.00
C GLY A 84 -15.48 2.26 8.44
N ILE A 85 -15.83 1.68 7.28
CA ILE A 85 -17.13 1.86 6.62
C ILE A 85 -18.29 1.34 7.48
N GLU A 86 -18.08 0.23 8.20
CA GLU A 86 -19.05 -0.32 9.14
C GLU A 86 -19.30 0.64 10.31
N LYS A 87 -18.24 1.22 10.89
CA LYS A 87 -18.34 2.25 11.93
C LYS A 87 -18.94 3.57 11.44
N GLU A 88 -18.67 3.97 10.20
CA GLU A 88 -19.33 5.10 9.55
C GLU A 88 -20.84 4.84 9.46
N LYS A 89 -21.24 3.67 8.95
CA LYS A 89 -22.64 3.25 8.84
C LYS A 89 -23.33 3.31 10.20
N ASP A 90 -22.75 2.69 11.23
CA ASP A 90 -23.29 2.67 12.60
C ASP A 90 -23.42 4.09 13.17
N THR A 91 -22.41 4.94 12.97
CA THR A 91 -22.41 6.34 13.45
C THR A 91 -23.50 7.16 12.76
N LEU A 92 -23.67 7.00 11.45
CA LEU A 92 -24.71 7.69 10.68
C LEU A 92 -26.12 7.14 10.95
N GLU A 93 -26.29 5.84 11.17
CA GLU A 93 -27.58 5.24 11.53
C GLU A 93 -27.99 5.63 12.96
N ALA A 94 -27.07 5.65 13.92
CA ALA A 94 -27.33 6.18 15.26
C ALA A 94 -27.73 7.67 15.21
N ALA A 95 -27.01 8.49 14.44
CA ALA A 95 -27.34 9.91 14.28
C ALA A 95 -28.70 10.13 13.60
N ARG A 96 -29.05 9.33 12.58
CA ARG A 96 -30.39 9.33 11.94
C ARG A 96 -31.49 8.94 12.92
N ALA A 97 -31.28 7.90 13.73
CA ALA A 97 -32.24 7.44 14.72
C ALA A 97 -32.46 8.48 15.84
N GLU A 98 -31.39 9.13 16.31
CA GLU A 98 -31.46 10.19 17.31
C GLU A 98 -32.18 11.44 16.78
N ALA A 99 -31.83 11.89 15.56
CA ALA A 99 -32.49 13.00 14.89
C ALA A 99 -33.98 12.73 14.63
N PHE A 100 -34.33 11.51 14.20
CA PHE A 100 -35.73 11.10 14.00
C PHE A 100 -36.50 11.06 15.33
N LYS A 101 -35.87 10.61 16.42
CA LYS A 101 -36.45 10.61 17.77
C LYS A 101 -36.67 12.03 18.29
N GLU A 102 -35.72 12.94 18.08
CA GLU A 102 -35.83 14.36 18.44
C GLU A 102 -36.98 15.04 17.68
N LEU A 103 -37.02 14.90 16.35
CA LEU A 103 -38.12 15.40 15.50
C LEU A 103 -39.50 14.81 15.86
N THR A 104 -39.56 13.52 16.21
CA THR A 104 -40.81 12.87 16.63
C THR A 104 -41.27 13.37 18.01
N GLY A 105 -40.34 13.55 18.96
CA GLY A 105 -40.64 14.16 20.26
C GLY A 105 -41.20 15.57 20.11
N ILE A 106 -40.57 16.39 19.27
CA ILE A 106 -41.01 17.77 19.00
C ILE A 106 -42.37 17.82 18.30
N ARG A 107 -42.67 16.89 17.38
CA ARG A 107 -44.03 16.76 16.80
C ARG A 107 -45.09 16.43 17.86
N ASN A 108 -44.79 15.50 18.76
CA ASN A 108 -45.70 15.16 19.86
C ASN A 108 -45.89 16.35 20.83
N GLU A 109 -44.83 17.12 21.10
CA GLU A 109 -44.91 18.35 21.91
C GLU A 109 -45.71 19.44 21.20
N ILE A 110 -45.60 19.57 19.88
CA ILE A 110 -46.43 20.47 19.06
C ILE A 110 -47.91 20.07 19.12
N GLU A 111 -48.25 18.79 19.01
CA GLU A 111 -49.63 18.32 19.12
C GLU A 111 -50.20 18.53 20.53
N ALA A 112 -49.42 18.22 21.57
CA ALA A 112 -49.79 18.49 22.95
C ALA A 112 -49.99 20.00 23.21
N SER A 113 -49.09 20.83 22.69
CA SER A 113 -49.17 22.29 22.75
C SER A 113 -50.38 22.82 22.00
N LYS A 114 -50.70 22.27 20.82
CA LYS A 114 -51.89 22.62 20.04
C LYS A 114 -53.18 22.29 20.81
N LYS A 115 -53.27 21.08 21.36
CA LYS A 115 -54.43 20.65 22.16
C LYS A 115 -54.58 21.49 23.44
N SER A 116 -53.47 21.77 24.14
CA SER A 116 -53.45 22.60 25.34
C SER A 116 -53.83 24.05 25.02
N ALA A 117 -53.30 24.63 23.94
CA ALA A 117 -53.64 25.96 23.47
C ALA A 117 -55.13 26.06 23.10
N LEU A 118 -55.67 25.14 22.29
CA LEU A 118 -57.08 25.16 21.89
C LEU A 118 -58.03 24.97 23.09
N ALA A 119 -57.68 24.14 24.07
CA ALA A 119 -58.42 24.05 25.33
C ALA A 119 -58.30 25.34 26.17
N GLY A 120 -57.10 25.90 26.27
CA GLY A 120 -56.79 27.18 26.90
C GLY A 120 -57.57 28.33 26.27
N LEU A 121 -57.76 28.32 24.94
CA LEU A 121 -58.59 29.24 24.17
C LEU A 121 -60.09 28.98 24.34
N GLY A 122 -60.51 27.78 24.71
CA GLY A 122 -61.87 27.53 25.19
C GLY A 122 -62.19 28.27 26.51
N THR A 123 -61.17 28.57 27.31
CA THR A 123 -61.25 29.43 28.51
C THR A 123 -60.88 30.89 28.24
N GLU A 124 -59.85 31.15 27.43
CA GLU A 124 -59.41 32.50 27.08
C GLU A 124 -60.38 33.17 26.13
N ALA A 125 -60.91 32.54 25.08
CA ALA A 125 -61.95 33.21 24.27
C ALA A 125 -63.21 33.57 25.08
N LYS A 126 -63.55 32.83 26.15
CA LYS A 126 -64.59 33.25 27.12
C LYS A 126 -64.18 34.47 27.99
N ALA A 127 -62.89 34.77 28.08
CA ALA A 127 -62.30 35.89 28.81
C ALA A 127 -61.70 37.00 27.92
N LEU A 128 -61.59 36.77 26.60
CA LEU A 128 -60.80 37.53 25.62
C LEU A 128 -61.65 37.85 24.37
N ALA A 129 -62.82 37.21 24.20
CA ALA A 129 -63.99 37.90 23.65
C ALA A 129 -64.46 39.09 24.53
N ARG A 130 -63.88 39.24 25.74
CA ARG A 130 -63.95 40.47 26.53
C ARG A 130 -62.89 41.52 26.11
N ASP A 131 -61.95 41.20 25.22
CA ASP A 131 -60.66 41.90 25.15
C ASP A 131 -60.05 42.13 23.72
N ILE A 132 -60.32 41.30 22.69
CA ILE A 132 -59.51 41.27 21.44
C ILE A 132 -59.71 42.42 20.42
N ALA A 133 -59.85 43.66 20.88
CA ALA A 133 -59.70 44.87 20.07
C ALA A 133 -58.19 45.14 19.69
N GLY A 134 -57.51 44.19 19.00
CA GLY A 134 -56.02 43.96 18.92
C GLY A 134 -55.13 44.42 17.71
N LYS A 135 -53.91 43.79 17.47
CA LYS A 135 -52.72 44.12 16.54
C LYS A 135 -51.66 42.93 16.25
N VAL A 136 -50.70 42.96 15.25
CA VAL A 136 -49.71 41.84 14.80
C VAL A 136 -48.34 42.22 14.04
N LEU A 137 -47.29 41.33 13.85
CA LEU A 137 -46.02 41.47 12.96
C LEU A 137 -44.99 40.24 12.79
N GLU A 138 -43.99 40.20 11.82
CA GLU A 138 -42.77 39.26 11.64
C GLU A 138 -41.61 39.75 10.63
N ARG A 139 -40.52 39.15 10.00
CA ARG A 139 -39.86 37.80 9.59
C ARG A 139 -38.30 37.88 9.13
N SER A 140 -37.53 36.80 8.69
CA SER A 140 -36.00 36.77 8.38
C SER A 140 -35.34 35.65 7.42
N VAL A 141 -33.98 35.66 7.06
CA VAL A 141 -33.12 34.79 6.07
C VAL A 141 -31.54 34.75 6.40
N VAL A 142 -30.38 34.17 5.85
CA VAL A 142 -29.68 33.44 4.65
C VAL A 142 -28.41 32.54 5.13
N GLY A 143 -27.31 31.94 4.53
CA GLY A 143 -26.39 31.73 3.28
C GLY A 143 -25.17 30.70 3.59
N PHE A 144 -23.97 30.30 2.97
CA PHE A 144 -23.00 30.32 1.75
C PHE A 144 -21.73 29.34 2.01
N LEU A 145 -20.56 28.93 1.34
CA LEU A 145 -19.75 28.68 0.03
C LEU A 145 -18.32 27.93 0.37
N ILE A 146 -17.16 27.52 -0.30
CA ILE A 146 -16.33 27.30 -1.61
C ILE A 146 -14.85 26.65 -1.27
N ILE A 147 -13.73 26.11 -1.96
CA ILE A 147 -13.04 25.41 -3.19
C ILE A 147 -11.52 24.92 -2.78
N GLY A 148 -10.44 24.21 -3.36
CA GLY A 148 -9.71 23.64 -4.62
C GLY A 148 -8.38 22.77 -4.25
N LEU A 149 -7.22 22.30 -4.90
CA LEU A 149 -6.32 22.10 -6.17
C LEU A 149 -5.03 21.11 -5.83
N LEU A 150 -3.87 20.60 -6.47
CA LEU A 150 -2.99 20.32 -7.73
C LEU A 150 -1.67 19.37 -7.39
N ILE A 151 -0.53 18.85 -8.04
CA ILE A 151 0.31 18.61 -9.34
C ILE A 151 1.54 17.50 -9.26
N PRO A 152 2.39 17.07 -10.31
CA PRO A 152 3.38 15.86 -10.39
C PRO A 152 4.92 15.92 -10.97
N SER A 153 5.73 14.80 -11.23
CA SER A 153 7.26 14.70 -11.59
C SER A 153 7.96 13.45 -12.41
N LEU A 154 9.35 13.28 -12.58
CA LEU A 154 10.23 12.29 -13.44
C LEU A 154 11.71 11.88 -12.88
N ALA A 155 12.82 11.17 -13.40
CA ALA A 155 13.48 10.48 -14.62
C ALA A 155 14.83 9.54 -14.36
N PHE A 156 15.65 8.94 -15.33
CA PHE A 156 16.82 7.91 -15.15
C PHE A 156 17.95 7.57 -16.30
N ALA A 157 19.14 6.83 -16.09
CA ALA A 157 20.29 6.33 -17.04
C ALA A 157 21.41 5.30 -16.42
N SER A 158 22.56 4.64 -16.91
CA SER A 158 23.43 4.21 -18.14
C SER A 158 24.67 3.17 -17.85
N SER A 159 25.59 2.62 -18.79
CA SER A 159 26.77 1.61 -18.56
C SER A 159 27.87 1.23 -19.72
N GLU A 160 29.02 0.44 -19.49
CA GLU A 160 30.15 -0.12 -20.44
C GLU A 160 30.95 -1.45 -19.95
N GLY A 161 32.09 -2.16 -20.39
CA GLY A 161 33.32 -2.17 -21.35
C GLY A 161 34.32 -3.47 -21.34
N GLY A 162 35.53 -3.62 -22.03
CA GLY A 162 36.48 -4.86 -22.05
C GLY A 162 37.91 -4.98 -22.85
N HIS A 163 38.77 -6.10 -22.80
CA HIS A 163 40.20 -6.30 -23.43
C HIS A 163 40.91 -7.77 -23.59
N GLY A 164 42.22 -7.98 -24.09
CA GLY A 164 42.99 -9.32 -24.34
C GLY A 164 44.59 -9.42 -24.64
N ASP A 165 45.26 -10.62 -24.92
CA ASP A 165 46.78 -11.01 -24.93
C ASP A 165 47.21 -12.44 -25.62
N SER A 166 48.41 -13.10 -25.95
CA SER A 166 49.92 -12.99 -26.33
C SER A 166 50.65 -14.28 -27.02
N GLY A 167 52.01 -14.61 -26.95
CA GLY A 167 52.78 -15.73 -27.72
C GLY A 167 54.32 -16.15 -27.45
N MET A 168 55.00 -17.16 -28.15
CA MET A 168 56.42 -17.74 -27.85
C MET A 168 57.26 -18.61 -28.93
N THR A 169 58.53 -19.15 -28.68
CA THR A 169 59.58 -19.71 -29.69
C THR A 169 60.47 -21.06 -29.43
N TRP A 170 61.69 -21.33 -30.07
CA TRP A 170 62.31 -22.67 -30.59
C TRP A 170 63.89 -23.11 -30.40
N LYS A 171 64.59 -23.93 -31.30
CA LYS A 171 65.88 -24.79 -31.20
C LYS A 171 66.84 -24.91 -32.47
N ILE A 172 68.10 -25.46 -32.40
CA ILE A 172 69.12 -25.70 -33.53
C ILE A 172 70.15 -26.91 -33.38
N ILE A 173 71.02 -27.25 -34.41
CA ILE A 173 72.13 -28.26 -34.66
C ILE A 173 71.98 -29.73 -34.19
N ASN A 174 72.51 -30.73 -34.91
CA ASN A 174 72.40 -32.17 -34.59
C ASN A 174 73.76 -32.87 -34.74
N PHE A 175 74.13 -33.76 -33.81
CA PHE A 175 75.27 -34.72 -33.81
C PHE A 175 75.25 -35.44 -32.43
N VAL A 176 76.28 -35.29 -31.59
CA VAL A 176 76.17 -35.16 -30.11
C VAL A 176 74.95 -34.31 -29.72
N ILE A 177 74.55 -33.35 -30.54
CA ILE A 177 73.31 -32.57 -30.41
C ILE A 177 72.06 -33.36 -30.87
N LEU A 178 72.05 -34.69 -30.64
CA LEU A 178 70.87 -35.52 -30.34
C LEU A 178 70.98 -36.25 -28.98
N ALA A 179 72.16 -36.35 -28.35
CA ALA A 179 72.33 -36.82 -26.95
C ALA A 179 72.43 -35.64 -25.96
N VAL A 180 73.37 -34.71 -26.20
CA VAL A 180 73.25 -33.29 -25.80
C VAL A 180 72.06 -32.63 -26.52
N GLY A 181 71.55 -33.21 -27.61
CA GLY A 181 70.33 -32.72 -28.25
C GLY A 181 69.07 -33.13 -27.53
N VAL A 182 68.93 -34.40 -27.14
CA VAL A 182 67.89 -34.84 -26.20
C VAL A 182 68.11 -34.12 -24.89
N TYR A 183 69.30 -34.12 -24.28
CA TYR A 183 69.55 -33.40 -23.03
C TYR A 183 69.28 -31.89 -23.13
N LEU A 184 69.55 -31.19 -24.24
CA LEU A 184 69.10 -29.79 -24.44
C LEU A 184 67.61 -29.70 -24.72
N VAL A 185 67.00 -30.61 -25.48
CA VAL A 185 65.53 -30.69 -25.64
C VAL A 185 64.84 -31.14 -24.33
N TRP A 186 65.58 -31.69 -23.37
CA TRP A 186 65.09 -32.16 -22.08
C TRP A 186 65.29 -31.06 -21.03
N THR A 187 66.44 -30.40 -21.01
CA THR A 187 66.77 -29.23 -20.17
C THR A 187 66.34 -27.87 -20.74
N LYS A 188 65.77 -27.82 -21.96
CA LYS A 188 65.14 -26.63 -22.57
C LYS A 188 63.71 -26.87 -23.07
N ALA A 189 63.35 -28.06 -23.57
CA ALA A 189 61.97 -28.33 -24.01
C ALA A 189 61.17 -29.23 -23.04
N ILE A 190 61.75 -30.15 -22.26
CA ILE A 190 61.04 -30.75 -21.11
C ILE A 190 61.10 -29.84 -19.90
N SER A 191 62.20 -29.13 -19.61
CA SER A 191 62.18 -28.02 -18.64
C SER A 191 61.29 -26.88 -19.15
N GLY A 192 61.35 -26.57 -20.45
CA GLY A 192 60.50 -25.55 -21.07
C GLY A 192 59.03 -25.92 -21.03
N LEU A 193 58.67 -27.19 -21.26
CA LEU A 193 57.31 -27.69 -21.09
C LEU A 193 56.94 -27.81 -19.61
N LEU A 194 57.81 -28.22 -18.69
CA LEU A 194 57.50 -28.26 -17.25
C LEU A 194 57.36 -26.86 -16.66
N THR A 195 58.11 -25.87 -17.14
CA THR A 195 58.01 -24.46 -16.73
C THR A 195 56.85 -23.76 -17.44
N ARG A 196 56.58 -24.04 -18.73
CA ARG A 196 55.37 -23.54 -19.41
C ARG A 196 54.11 -24.18 -18.84
N ARG A 197 54.03 -25.52 -18.75
CA ARG A 197 52.94 -26.21 -18.04
C ARG A 197 52.87 -25.79 -16.58
N GLY A 198 53.99 -25.54 -15.90
CA GLY A 198 54.02 -25.01 -14.53
C GLY A 198 53.45 -23.59 -14.44
N SER A 199 53.73 -22.75 -15.43
CA SER A 199 53.15 -21.41 -15.57
C SER A 199 51.67 -21.48 -15.95
N GLU A 200 51.27 -22.34 -16.89
CA GLU A 200 49.88 -22.61 -17.25
C GLU A 200 49.10 -23.21 -16.07
N ILE A 201 49.72 -24.06 -15.26
CA ILE A 201 49.17 -24.58 -14.00
C ILE A 201 48.97 -23.43 -13.02
N LYS A 202 50.00 -22.59 -12.80
CA LYS A 202 49.90 -21.45 -11.90
C LYS A 202 48.81 -20.49 -12.36
N ASN A 203 48.81 -20.13 -13.64
CA ASN A 203 47.84 -19.22 -14.25
C ASN A 203 46.42 -19.79 -14.19
N ALA A 204 46.20 -21.06 -14.55
CA ALA A 204 44.88 -21.69 -14.47
C ALA A 204 44.39 -21.89 -13.02
N ILE A 205 45.29 -22.12 -12.06
CA ILE A 205 44.94 -22.13 -10.63
C ILE A 205 44.61 -20.71 -10.14
N GLU A 206 45.39 -19.70 -10.55
CA GLU A 206 45.17 -18.30 -10.19
C GLU A 206 43.88 -17.76 -10.84
N GLU A 207 43.56 -18.17 -12.06
CA GLU A 207 42.33 -17.87 -12.80
C GLU A 207 41.13 -18.59 -12.21
N ALA A 208 41.22 -19.89 -11.92
CA ALA A 208 40.16 -20.62 -11.22
C ALA A 208 39.91 -20.08 -9.80
N GLN A 209 40.96 -19.62 -9.10
CA GLN A 209 40.86 -18.96 -7.81
C GLN A 209 40.23 -17.56 -7.95
N LYS A 210 40.63 -16.75 -8.93
CA LYS A 210 39.99 -15.46 -9.25
C LYS A 210 38.51 -15.62 -9.64
N ALA A 211 38.17 -16.62 -10.44
CA ALA A 211 36.79 -16.92 -10.83
C ALA A 211 35.94 -17.37 -9.63
N LYS A 212 36.50 -18.23 -8.76
CA LYS A 212 35.87 -18.62 -7.50
C LYS A 212 35.69 -17.40 -6.57
N ASP A 213 36.70 -16.56 -6.41
CA ASP A 213 36.63 -15.37 -5.55
C ASP A 213 35.65 -14.33 -6.12
N ALA A 214 35.51 -14.22 -7.44
CA ALA A 214 34.46 -13.42 -8.08
C ALA A 214 33.06 -14.01 -7.82
N ALA A 215 32.88 -15.34 -7.94
CA ALA A 215 31.61 -15.99 -7.63
C ALA A 215 31.23 -15.87 -6.14
N ASP A 216 32.17 -16.10 -5.22
CA ASP A 216 31.95 -15.97 -3.77
C ASP A 216 31.64 -14.50 -3.38
N ARG A 217 32.20 -13.50 -4.09
CA ARG A 217 31.84 -12.06 -3.96
C ARG A 217 30.46 -11.74 -4.52
N ASN A 218 30.17 -12.14 -5.76
CA ASN A 218 28.86 -11.93 -6.38
C ASN A 218 27.74 -12.52 -5.51
N ALA A 219 27.98 -13.72 -4.97
CA ALA A 219 27.07 -14.37 -4.04
C ALA A 219 26.93 -13.61 -2.71
N ALA A 220 27.97 -12.94 -2.22
CA ALA A 220 27.87 -12.07 -1.05
C ALA A 220 27.00 -10.84 -1.34
N GLU A 221 27.21 -10.16 -2.46
CA GLU A 221 26.37 -9.03 -2.88
C GLU A 221 24.90 -9.44 -3.06
N TYR A 222 24.62 -10.59 -3.67
CA TYR A 222 23.24 -11.05 -3.85
C TYR A 222 22.58 -11.43 -2.52
N ARG A 223 23.32 -12.02 -1.56
CA ARG A 223 22.83 -12.26 -0.19
C ARG A 223 22.52 -10.96 0.55
N GLU A 224 23.37 -9.94 0.42
CA GLU A 224 23.12 -8.61 1.00
C GLU A 224 21.90 -7.94 0.37
N LYS A 225 21.79 -7.96 -0.97
CA LYS A 225 20.62 -7.45 -1.71
C LYS A 225 19.34 -8.16 -1.27
N ILE A 226 19.37 -9.49 -1.06
CA ILE A 226 18.23 -10.27 -0.53
C ILE A 226 17.88 -9.86 0.92
N SER A 227 18.86 -9.55 1.78
CA SER A 227 18.62 -9.07 3.14
C SER A 227 17.94 -7.69 3.18
N VAL A 228 18.44 -6.73 2.38
CA VAL A 228 17.80 -5.41 2.20
C VAL A 228 16.39 -5.56 1.65
N LEU A 229 16.17 -6.54 0.77
CA LEU A 229 14.89 -6.86 0.17
C LEU A 229 13.90 -7.47 1.20
N ASP A 230 14.30 -8.42 2.04
CA ASP A 230 13.44 -8.92 3.14
C ASP A 230 13.03 -7.79 4.11
N SER A 231 13.87 -6.76 4.32
CA SER A 231 13.45 -5.54 5.03
C SER A 231 12.33 -4.78 4.32
N LYS A 232 12.38 -4.66 2.98
CA LYS A 232 11.33 -4.00 2.18
C LYS A 232 10.00 -4.76 2.19
N VAL A 233 10.02 -6.08 2.36
CA VAL A 233 8.79 -6.87 2.57
C VAL A 233 8.07 -6.45 3.84
N ALA A 234 8.81 -6.25 4.94
CA ALA A 234 8.26 -5.78 6.21
C ALA A 234 7.82 -4.31 6.13
N GLU A 235 8.58 -3.47 5.44
CA GLU A 235 8.27 -2.06 5.17
C GLU A 235 6.93 -1.89 4.44
N ILE A 236 6.76 -2.53 3.28
CA ILE A 236 5.52 -2.49 2.47
C ILE A 236 4.30 -2.98 3.27
N HIS A 237 4.46 -4.04 4.06
CA HIS A 237 3.37 -4.56 4.90
C HIS A 237 2.95 -3.55 5.98
N ASN A 238 3.91 -2.92 6.64
CA ASN A 238 3.64 -1.93 7.68
C ASN A 238 3.09 -0.61 7.10
N GLU A 239 3.59 -0.18 5.94
CA GLU A 239 3.08 0.97 5.18
C GLU A 239 1.61 0.79 4.81
N LEU A 240 1.24 -0.33 4.16
CA LEU A 240 -0.15 -0.63 3.80
C LEU A 240 -1.08 -0.74 5.02
N LYS A 241 -0.58 -1.22 6.15
CA LYS A 241 -1.32 -1.27 7.43
C LYS A 241 -1.54 0.13 8.01
N LEU A 242 -0.51 0.97 8.04
CA LEU A 242 -0.59 2.36 8.53
C LEU A 242 -1.49 3.22 7.62
N GLU A 243 -1.42 3.04 6.31
CA GLU A 243 -2.39 3.65 5.38
C GLU A 243 -3.83 3.21 5.70
N GLY A 244 -4.05 1.91 5.97
CA GLY A 244 -5.36 1.39 6.35
C GLY A 244 -5.90 2.03 7.63
N GLU A 245 -5.04 2.16 8.66
CA GLU A 245 -5.40 2.77 9.94
C GLU A 245 -5.66 4.28 9.81
N ALA A 246 -4.88 4.99 9.00
CA ALA A 246 -5.12 6.40 8.67
C ALA A 246 -6.41 6.61 7.87
N GLU A 247 -6.67 5.78 6.86
CA GLU A 247 -7.89 5.78 6.04
C GLU A 247 -9.13 5.54 6.91
N LYS A 248 -9.10 4.50 7.76
CA LYS A 248 -10.15 4.20 8.74
C LYS A 248 -10.39 5.36 9.70
N THR A 249 -9.33 6.01 10.17
CA THR A 249 -9.43 7.18 11.05
C THR A 249 -10.07 8.37 10.34
N ARG A 250 -9.73 8.61 9.06
CA ARG A 250 -10.37 9.66 8.23
C ARG A 250 -11.86 9.39 8.03
N ILE A 251 -12.23 8.16 7.64
CA ILE A 251 -13.63 7.74 7.46
C ILE A 251 -14.45 7.96 8.73
N ILE A 252 -13.92 7.53 9.89
CA ILE A 252 -14.61 7.72 11.18
C ILE A 252 -14.78 9.22 11.50
N ALA A 253 -13.74 10.04 11.33
CA ALA A 253 -13.82 11.48 11.58
C ALA A 253 -14.81 12.21 10.64
N GLU A 254 -14.84 11.82 9.36
CA GLU A 254 -15.76 12.36 8.36
C GLU A 254 -17.21 11.94 8.63
N SER A 255 -17.44 10.69 9.05
CA SER A 255 -18.76 10.22 9.48
C SER A 255 -19.25 10.91 10.76
N ALA A 256 -18.36 11.20 11.71
CA ALA A 256 -18.70 11.89 12.95
C ALA A 256 -19.10 13.35 12.69
N LYS A 257 -18.34 14.05 11.84
CA LYS A 257 -18.70 15.40 11.36
C LYS A 257 -20.02 15.40 10.59
N SER A 258 -20.28 14.38 9.77
CA SER A 258 -21.52 14.24 9.01
C SER A 258 -22.72 13.92 9.92
N ALA A 259 -22.52 13.13 10.97
CA ALA A 259 -23.50 12.87 12.02
C ALA A 259 -23.84 14.14 12.83
N GLU A 260 -22.84 14.94 13.20
CA GLU A 260 -23.05 16.24 13.85
C GLU A 260 -23.83 17.20 12.94
N ALA A 261 -23.43 17.33 11.67
CA ALA A 261 -24.12 18.16 10.69
C ALA A 261 -25.57 17.71 10.45
N LEU A 262 -25.86 16.41 10.51
CA LEU A 262 -27.23 15.87 10.43
C LEU A 262 -28.07 16.25 11.65
N LYS A 263 -27.52 16.14 12.87
CA LYS A 263 -28.20 16.57 14.11
C LYS A 263 -28.46 18.08 14.12
N ALA A 264 -27.51 18.88 13.66
CA ALA A 264 -27.67 20.33 13.52
C ALA A 264 -28.78 20.68 12.52
N GLN A 265 -28.83 20.02 11.35
CA GLN A 265 -29.92 20.18 10.38
C GLN A 265 -31.27 19.77 10.95
N ALA A 266 -31.36 18.65 11.68
CA ALA A 266 -32.59 18.20 12.32
C ALA A 266 -33.13 19.23 13.32
N LYS A 267 -32.25 19.88 14.10
CA LYS A 267 -32.63 20.98 15.01
C LYS A 267 -33.15 22.21 14.27
N VAL A 268 -32.48 22.65 13.20
CA VAL A 268 -32.95 23.77 12.37
C VAL A 268 -34.32 23.47 11.74
N VAL A 269 -34.54 22.25 11.25
CA VAL A 269 -35.85 21.81 10.75
C VAL A 269 -36.89 21.80 11.87
N ALA A 270 -36.53 21.32 13.07
CA ALA A 270 -37.43 21.29 14.22
C ALA A 270 -37.84 22.71 14.68
N GLU A 271 -36.90 23.66 14.74
CA GLU A 271 -37.18 25.07 15.04
C GLU A 271 -38.12 25.71 14.00
N GLN A 272 -37.93 25.39 12.71
CA GLN A 272 -38.81 25.84 11.64
C GLN A 272 -40.22 25.23 11.74
N GLU A 273 -40.34 23.94 12.04
CA GLU A 273 -41.62 23.26 12.26
C GLU A 273 -42.33 23.80 13.51
N ILE A 274 -41.62 24.03 14.62
CA ILE A 274 -42.17 24.69 15.82
C ILE A 274 -42.67 26.11 15.48
N LYS A 275 -41.90 26.88 14.71
CA LYS A 275 -42.27 28.24 14.30
C LYS A 275 -43.51 28.25 13.40
N LYS A 276 -43.57 27.33 12.42
CA LYS A 276 -44.71 27.13 11.52
C LYS A 276 -45.96 26.68 12.28
N ALA A 277 -45.84 25.66 13.13
CA ALA A 277 -46.93 25.20 13.98
C ALA A 277 -47.44 26.28 14.94
N ARG A 278 -46.56 27.12 15.51
CA ARG A 278 -46.98 28.28 16.32
C ARG A 278 -47.79 29.32 15.52
N ILE A 279 -47.60 29.43 14.21
CA ILE A 279 -48.43 30.28 13.34
C ILE A 279 -49.77 29.58 13.05
N GLU A 280 -49.76 28.32 12.65
CA GLU A 280 -50.97 27.53 12.37
C GLU A 280 -51.90 27.44 13.60
N ILE A 281 -51.33 27.18 14.78
CA ILE A 281 -52.06 27.19 16.06
C ILE A 281 -52.66 28.57 16.33
N ARG A 282 -51.95 29.68 16.05
CA ARG A 282 -52.48 31.04 16.24
C ARG A 282 -53.59 31.39 15.25
N GLU A 283 -53.54 30.88 14.02
CA GLU A 283 -54.63 31.09 13.06
C GLU A 283 -55.87 30.25 13.40
N GLU A 284 -55.69 28.97 13.75
CA GLU A 284 -56.79 28.14 14.25
C GLU A 284 -57.38 28.70 15.54
N ALA A 285 -56.54 29.22 16.43
CA ALA A 285 -56.95 29.95 17.62
C ALA A 285 -57.82 31.16 17.29
N ALA A 286 -57.39 32.01 16.36
CA ALA A 286 -58.16 33.18 15.95
C ALA A 286 -59.49 32.79 15.30
N ARG A 287 -59.49 31.79 14.40
CA ARG A 287 -60.70 31.25 13.76
C ARG A 287 -61.69 30.70 14.81
N LEU A 288 -61.21 29.87 15.73
CA LEU A 288 -62.03 29.29 16.80
C LEU A 288 -62.50 30.33 17.82
N ALA A 289 -61.68 31.32 18.16
CA ALA A 289 -62.06 32.41 19.07
C ALA A 289 -63.12 33.33 18.46
N VAL A 290 -63.04 33.64 17.16
CA VAL A 290 -64.10 34.36 16.44
C VAL A 290 -65.39 33.54 16.43
N GLN A 291 -65.34 32.24 16.10
CA GLN A 291 -66.52 31.37 16.12
C GLN A 291 -67.14 31.27 17.53
N LEU A 292 -66.31 31.12 18.58
CA LEU A 292 -66.78 31.05 19.96
C LEU A 292 -67.37 32.38 20.42
N ALA A 293 -66.78 33.51 20.03
CA ALA A 293 -67.31 34.84 20.29
C ALA A 293 -68.64 35.07 19.56
N GLU A 294 -68.77 34.62 18.32
CA GLU A 294 -70.02 34.66 17.54
C GLU A 294 -71.11 33.81 18.20
N ASP A 295 -70.80 32.58 18.63
CA ASP A 295 -71.73 31.68 19.32
C ASP A 295 -72.10 32.14 20.74
N ILE A 296 -71.24 32.91 21.41
CA ILE A 296 -71.55 33.59 22.68
C ILE A 296 -72.43 34.81 22.40
N LEU A 297 -72.05 35.69 21.45
CA LEU A 297 -72.85 36.85 21.05
C LEU A 297 -74.27 36.45 20.64
N LYS A 298 -74.45 35.39 19.84
CA LYS A 298 -75.78 34.86 19.46
C LYS A 298 -76.63 34.38 20.64
N LYS A 299 -76.04 34.02 21.78
CA LYS A 299 -76.73 33.55 22.99
C LYS A 299 -77.00 34.66 24.01
N GLU A 300 -76.08 35.61 24.10
CA GLU A 300 -76.12 36.71 25.09
C GLU A 300 -76.76 38.00 24.52
N LEU A 301 -76.96 38.13 23.20
CA LEU A 301 -77.62 39.32 22.62
C LEU A 301 -79.09 39.41 23.03
N SER A 302 -79.43 40.46 23.78
CA SER A 302 -80.83 40.86 23.96
C SER A 302 -81.37 41.58 22.70
N PRO A 303 -82.69 41.60 22.48
CA PRO A 303 -83.30 42.45 21.45
C PRO A 303 -83.00 43.94 21.64
N ALA A 304 -82.81 44.40 22.89
CA ALA A 304 -82.46 45.78 23.20
C ALA A 304 -81.00 46.11 22.78
N ASP A 305 -80.09 45.13 22.82
CA ASP A 305 -78.72 45.30 22.34
C ASP A 305 -78.65 45.34 20.81
N GLN A 306 -79.49 44.57 20.11
CA GLN A 306 -79.67 44.71 18.67
C GLN A 306 -80.18 46.12 18.30
N GLU A 307 -81.21 46.62 19.00
CA GLU A 307 -81.72 47.98 18.77
C GLU A 307 -80.66 49.05 19.08
N ARG A 308 -79.88 48.88 20.15
CA ARG A 308 -78.77 49.76 20.56
C ARG A 308 -77.64 49.77 19.52
N LEU A 309 -77.26 48.61 19.00
CA LEU A 309 -76.25 48.49 17.93
C LEU A 309 -76.74 49.17 16.64
N VAL A 310 -77.99 48.92 16.22
CA VAL A 310 -78.57 49.57 15.04
C VAL A 310 -78.63 51.09 15.20
N LYS A 311 -79.08 51.61 16.35
CA LYS A 311 -79.04 53.06 16.65
C LYS A 311 -77.61 53.62 16.66
N GLY A 312 -76.63 52.86 17.14
CA GLY A 312 -75.22 53.24 17.10
C GLY A 312 -74.67 53.37 15.67
N TYR A 313 -74.93 52.38 14.81
CA TYR A 313 -74.59 52.45 13.39
C TYR A 313 -75.28 53.62 12.68
N LEU A 314 -76.58 53.83 12.93
CA LEU A 314 -77.34 54.95 12.36
C LEU A 314 -76.83 56.33 12.81
N ASN A 315 -76.32 56.47 14.03
CA ASN A 315 -75.67 57.71 14.47
C ASN A 315 -74.29 57.89 13.83
N ASN A 316 -73.47 56.85 13.72
CA ASN A 316 -72.16 56.95 13.04
C ASN A 316 -72.31 57.25 11.53
N LEU A 317 -73.39 56.77 10.90
CA LEU A 317 -73.80 57.11 9.52
C LEU A 317 -74.49 58.49 9.39
N ARG A 318 -74.66 59.23 10.49
CA ARG A 318 -75.12 60.63 10.52
C ARG A 318 -74.04 61.61 11.02
N LEU A 319 -72.85 61.09 11.34
CA LEU A 319 -71.69 61.85 11.84
C LEU A 319 -70.50 61.81 10.86
N ASN A 320 -70.69 61.17 9.70
CA ASN A 320 -69.89 61.32 8.48
C ASN A 320 -70.83 61.85 7.37
#